data_AF-A0A972EGS8-F1
#
_entry.id   AF-A0A972EGS8-F1
#
_cell.length_a   1.000
_cell.length_b   1.000
_cell.length_c   1.000
_cell.angle_alpha   90.00
_cell.angle_beta   90.00
_cell.angle_gamma   90.00
#
_symmetry.space_group_name_H-M   'P 1'
#
loop_
_entity.id
_entity.type
_entity.pdbx_description
1 polymer ?
#
loop_
_entity_poly.entity_id
_entity_poly.type
_entity_poly.pdbx_seq_one_letter_code
_entity_poly.pdbx_strand_id
1 'polypeptide(L)' 'LIGILSKLSTLLAENKVGIFVVSTYNTDYVLIKEENFEKAINVLECNGYIIER' A
#
# COMPACT_ATOMS: atom_id res chain seq x y z
N LEU A 1 -7.18 -11.17 -7.77
CA LEU A 1 -6.05 -10.47 -7.11
C LEU A 1 -5.33 -9.45 -7.99
N ILE A 2 -5.47 -9.48 -9.33
CA ILE A 2 -4.68 -8.59 -10.21
C ILE A 2 -5.09 -7.11 -10.07
N GLY A 3 -6.36 -6.82 -9.74
CA GLY A 3 -6.89 -5.45 -9.71
C GLY A 3 -6.60 -4.64 -8.44
N ILE A 4 -6.66 -5.24 -7.25
CA ILE A 4 -6.48 -4.50 -5.98
C ILE A 4 -5.01 -4.09 -5.85
N LEU A 5 -4.10 -5.04 -6.06
CA LEU A 5 -2.68 -4.78 -5.95
C LEU A 5 -2.21 -3.75 -6.98
N SER A 6 -2.70 -3.81 -8.22
CA SER A 6 -2.37 -2.82 -9.25
C SER A 6 -2.80 -1.40 -8.86
N LYS A 7 -4.00 -1.22 -8.30
CA LYS A 7 -4.44 0.11 -7.87
C LYS A 7 -3.59 0.65 -6.71
N LEU A 8 -3.32 -0.21 -5.73
CA LEU A 8 -2.53 0.17 -4.55
C LEU A 8 -1.07 0.47 -4.91
N SER A 9 -0.46 -0.37 -5.75
CA SER A 9 0.94 -0.19 -6.17
C SER A 9 1.12 1.04 -7.05
N THR A 10 0.19 1.32 -7.97
CA THR A 10 0.20 2.55 -8.77
C THR A 10 0.07 3.79 -7.89
N LEU A 11 -0.91 3.82 -6.98
CA LEU A 11 -1.14 4.96 -6.08
C LEU A 11 0.11 5.27 -5.23
N LEU A 12 0.70 4.24 -4.62
CA LEU A 12 1.88 4.41 -3.79
C LEU A 12 3.11 4.81 -4.62
N ALA A 13 3.28 4.24 -5.81
CA ALA A 13 4.37 4.60 -6.72
C ALA A 13 4.28 6.05 -7.21
N GLU A 14 3.09 6.54 -7.59
CA GLU A 14 2.86 7.94 -7.97
C GLU A 14 3.23 8.91 -6.83
N ASN A 15 3.01 8.49 -5.60
CA ASN A 15 3.39 9.23 -4.40
C ASN A 15 4.84 8.97 -3.94
N LYS A 16 5.66 8.28 -4.75
CA LYS A 16 7.06 7.93 -4.44
C LYS A 16 7.23 7.13 -3.15
N VAL A 17 6.28 6.25 -2.87
CA VAL A 17 6.34 5.26 -1.79
C VAL A 17 6.67 3.91 -2.42
N GLY A 18 7.90 3.43 -2.16
CA GLY A 18 8.29 2.08 -2.58
C GLY A 18 7.61 1.02 -1.72
N ILE A 19 7.14 -0.05 -2.35
CA ILE A 19 6.55 -1.19 -1.67
C ILE A 19 7.26 -2.49 -2.02
N PHE A 20 7.16 -3.45 -1.11
CA PHE A 20 7.52 -4.84 -1.34
C PHE A 20 6.34 -5.73 -0.97
N VAL A 21 5.99 -6.68 -1.83
CA VAL A 21 4.73 -7.43 -1.70
C VAL A 21 5.04 -8.90 -1.48
N VAL A 22 4.41 -9.49 -0.45
CA VAL A 22 4.47 -10.92 -0.16
C VAL A 22 3.05 -11.48 -0.19
N SER A 23 2.75 -12.22 -1.25
CA SER A 23 1.48 -12.93 -1.39
C SER A 23 1.55 -14.27 -0.68
N THR A 24 0.53 -14.56 0.13
CA THR A 24 0.30 -15.87 0.74
C THR A 24 -0.94 -16.52 0.15
N TYR A 25 -1.34 -17.69 0.65
CA TYR A 25 -2.58 -18.35 0.21
C TYR A 25 -3.83 -17.52 0.51
N ASN A 26 -3.87 -16.84 1.66
CA ASN A 26 -5.08 -16.13 2.13
C ASN A 26 -5.05 -14.61 1.90
N THR A 27 -3.86 -14.01 1.90
CA THR A 27 -3.73 -12.55 1.91
C THR A 27 -2.41 -12.08 1.29
N ASP A 28 -2.37 -10.81 0.92
CA ASP A 28 -1.17 -10.11 0.47
C ASP A 28 -0.67 -9.18 1.58
N TYR A 29 0.60 -9.31 1.93
CA TYR A 29 1.29 -8.36 2.79
C TYR A 29 2.02 -7.34 1.94
N VAL A 30 1.72 -6.06 2.16
CA VAL A 30 2.41 -4.94 1.53
C VAL A 30 3.30 -4.29 2.57
N LEU A 31 4.61 -4.39 2.35
CA LEU A 31 5.65 -3.88 3.21
C LEU A 31 6.14 -2.55 2.65
N ILE A 32 6.27 -1.57 3.54
CA ILE A 32 6.75 -0.22 3.24
C ILE A 32 7.94 0.05 4.15
N LYS A 33 8.93 0.78 3.65
CA LYS A 33 10.04 1.22 4.48
C LYS A 33 9.54 2.13 5.61
N GLU A 34 10.08 1.93 6.81
CA GLU A 34 9.66 2.65 8.01
C GLU A 34 9.65 4.17 7.82
N GLU A 35 10.67 4.74 7.16
CA GLU A 35 10.75 6.18 6.91
C GLU A 35 9.61 6.74 6.02
N ASN A 36 8.90 5.88 5.29
CA ASN A 36 7.77 6.25 4.42
C ASN A 36 6.42 5.79 4.97
N PHE A 37 6.37 5.16 6.15
CA PHE A 37 5.15 4.54 6.67
C PHE A 37 4.03 5.57 6.85
N GLU A 38 4.28 6.63 7.62
CA GLU A 38 3.29 7.70 7.84
C GLU A 38 2.83 8.37 6.54
N LYS A 39 3.75 8.57 5.60
CA LYS A 39 3.40 9.11 4.28
C LYS A 39 2.45 8.18 3.52
N ALA A 40 2.70 6.87 3.56
CA ALA A 40 1.86 5.89 2.90
C ALA A 40 0.46 5.82 3.52
N ILE A 41 0.35 5.82 4.85
CA ILE A 41 -0.90 5.87 5.59
C ILE A 41 -1.73 7.09 5.15
N ASN A 42 -1.14 8.28 5.16
CA ASN A 42 -1.81 9.50 4.73
C ASN A 42 -2.29 9.42 3.27
N VAL A 43 -1.45 8.93 2.35
CA VAL A 43 -1.82 8.76 0.93
C VAL A 43 -3.01 7.81 0.78
N LEU A 44 -3.02 6.70 1.50
CA LEU A 44 -4.10 5.72 1.47
C LEU A 44 -5.40 6.32 2.04
N GLU A 45 -5.36 6.96 3.21
CA GLU A 45 -6.55 7.61 3.80
C GLU A 45 -7.14 8.69 2.90
N CYS A 46 -6.30 9.57 2.33
CA CYS A 46 -6.74 10.63 1.41
C CYS A 46 -7.37 10.08 0.11
N ASN A 47 -7.07 8.83 -0.25
CA ASN A 47 -7.64 8.17 -1.43
C ASN A 47 -8.78 7.20 -1.08
N GLY A 48 -9.35 7.33 0.12
CA GLY A 48 -10.56 6.61 0.53
C GLY A 48 -10.33 5.18 1.02
N TYR A 49 -9.08 4.80 1.31
CA TYR A 49 -8.80 3.53 1.97
C TYR A 49 -9.02 3.66 3.49
N ILE A 50 -9.63 2.65 4.08
CA ILE A 50 -9.89 2.58 5.53
C ILE A 50 -8.68 1.92 6.19
N ILE A 51 -8.17 2.55 7.25
CA ILE A 51 -7.06 2.05 8.04
C ILE A 51 -7.55 1.74 9.44
N GLU A 52 -7.37 0.50 9.86
CA GLU A 52 -7.62 0.04 11.23
C GLU A 52 -6.29 0.01 11.98
N ARG A 53 -6.26 0.58 13.19
CA ARG A 53 -5.09 0.66 14.07
C ARG A 53 -5.20 -0.31 15.23
#